data_AF-A0A9D9QTT1-F1
#
_entry.id   AF-A0A9D9QTT1-F1
#
_cell.length_a   1.000
_cell.length_b   1.000
_cell.length_c   1.000
_cell.angle_alpha   90.00
_cell.angle_beta   90.00
_cell.angle_gamma   90.00
#
_symmetry.space_group_name_H-M   'P 1'
#
loop_
_entity.id
_entity.type
_entity.pdbx_description
1 polymer ?
#
loop_
_entity_poly.entity_id
_entity_poly.type
_entity_poly.pdbx_seq_one_letter_code
_entity_poly.pdbx_strand_id
1 'polypeptide(L)' 'MGTIKCIGILTSGGDAPGMNAAIRAVTRAAIYNGLQVKG' A
#
# COMPACT_ATOMS: atom_id res chain seq x y z
N MET A 1 14.31 16.93 -4.48
CA MET A 1 13.58 15.69 -4.14
C MET A 1 12.24 15.72 -4.86
N GLY A 2 11.88 14.70 -5.63
CA GLY A 2 10.59 14.65 -6.32
C GLY A 2 9.44 14.33 -5.36
N THR A 3 8.25 14.89 -5.61
CA THR A 3 7.03 14.53 -4.87
C THR A 3 6.65 13.08 -5.17
N ILE A 4 6.44 12.25 -4.15
CA ILE A 4 5.89 10.90 -4.35
C ILE A 4 4.43 11.03 -4.79
N LYS A 5 4.08 10.35 -5.89
CA LYS A 5 2.72 10.37 -6.47
C LYS A 5 2.03 9.00 -6.45
N CYS A 6 2.81 7.93 -6.31
CA CYS A 6 2.31 6.55 -6.41
C CYS A 6 3.08 5.64 -5.46
N ILE A 7 2.37 4.70 -4.82
CA ILE A 7 2.91 3.67 -3.93
C ILE A 7 2.62 2.30 -4.55
N GLY A 8 3.63 1.43 -4.63
CA GLY A 8 3.48 0.02 -4.98
C GLY A 8 3.48 -0.85 -3.72
N ILE A 9 2.55 -1.80 -3.61
CA ILE A 9 2.45 -2.74 -2.48
C ILE A 9 2.67 -4.16 -3.00
N LEU A 10 3.89 -4.67 -2.81
CA LEU A 10 4.21 -6.07 -3.10
C LEU A 10 4.13 -6.89 -1.81
N THR A 11 3.47 -8.05 -1.89
CA THR A 11 3.59 -9.07 -0.86
C THR A 11 4.59 -10.12 -1.32
N SER A 12 5.56 -10.42 -0.47
CA SER A 12 6.56 -11.47 -0.70
C SER A 12 6.48 -12.50 0.42
N GLY A 13 6.93 -13.73 0.14
CA GLY A 13 6.83 -14.85 1.08
C GLY A 13 5.49 -15.59 1.00
N GLY A 14 5.24 -16.45 1.98
CA GLY A 14 3.98 -17.20 2.12
C GLY A 14 2.90 -16.41 2.87
N ASP A 15 1.66 -16.87 2.78
CA ASP A 15 0.53 -16.20 3.40
C ASP A 15 0.64 -16.18 4.93
N ALA A 16 0.51 -14.99 5.50
CA ALA A 16 0.48 -14.77 6.94
C ALA A 16 -0.81 -14.03 7.37
N PRO A 17 -1.39 -14.38 8.54
CA PRO A 17 -2.51 -13.64 9.09
C PRO A 17 -2.18 -12.15 9.20
N GLY A 18 -3.11 -11.29 8.75
CA GLY A 18 -2.97 -9.84 8.84
C GLY A 18 -2.37 -9.15 7.61
N MET A 19 -1.84 -9.89 6.62
CA MET A 19 -1.33 -9.29 5.38
C MET A 19 -2.40 -8.47 4.65
N ASN A 20 -3.61 -9.01 4.49
CA ASN A 20 -4.73 -8.28 3.88
C ASN A 20 -5.12 -7.04 4.68
N ALA A 21 -5.01 -7.09 6.02
CA ALA A 21 -5.29 -5.94 6.88
C ALA A 21 -4.23 -4.83 6.68
N ALA A 22 -2.96 -5.21 6.56
CA ALA A 22 -1.86 -4.29 6.29
C ALA A 22 -2.00 -3.62 4.91
N ILE A 23 -2.24 -4.40 3.85
CA ILE A 23 -2.48 -3.90 2.49
C ILE A 23 -3.64 -2.90 2.50
N ARG A 24 -4.74 -3.24 3.19
CA ARG A 24 -5.91 -2.38 3.31
C ARG A 24 -5.60 -1.08 4.06
N ALA A 25 -4.89 -1.15 5.19
CA ALA A 25 -4.52 0.03 5.97
C ALA A 25 -3.65 1.00 5.15
N VAL A 26 -2.62 0.48 4.48
CA VAL A 26 -1.71 1.27 3.63
C VAL A 26 -2.45 1.88 2.45
N THR A 27 -3.28 1.08 1.75
CA THR A 27 -4.07 1.57 0.61
C THR A 27 -5.00 2.70 1.01
N ARG A 28 -5.70 2.56 2.14
CA ARG A 28 -6.63 3.59 2.63
C ARG A 28 -5.90 4.86 3.05
N ALA A 29 -4.76 4.73 3.73
CA ALA A 29 -3.95 5.88 4.11
C ALA A 29 -3.41 6.61 2.87
N ALA A 30 -2.93 5.88 1.86
CA ALA A 30 -2.42 6.47 0.62
C ALA A 30 -3.51 7.24 -0.15
N ILE A 31 -4.70 6.66 -0.31
CA ILE A 31 -5.85 7.32 -0.95
C ILE A 31 -6.27 8.57 -0.18
N TYR A 32 -6.33 8.50 1.16
CA TYR A 32 -6.64 9.66 2.00
C TYR A 32 -5.66 10.82 1.79
N ASN A 33 -4.38 10.50 1.54
CA ASN A 33 -3.34 11.49 1.25
C ASN A 33 -3.26 11.88 -0.24
N GLY A 34 -4.22 11.48 -1.08
CA GLY A 34 -4.23 11.82 -2.51
C GLY A 34 -3.17 11.10 -3.35
N LEU A 35 -2.61 10.00 -2.84
CA LEU A 35 -1.61 9.18 -3.54
C LEU A 35 -2.29 8.06 -4.33
N GLN A 36 -1.71 7.71 -5.47
CA GLN A 36 -2.13 6.53 -6.23
C GLN A 36 -1.51 5.26 -5.62
N VAL A 37 -2.20 4.14 -5.71
CA VAL A 37 -1.73 2.84 -5.19
C VAL A 37 -1.81 1.79 -6.30
N LYS A 38 -0.78 0.95 -6.38
CA LYS A 38 -0.72 -0.23 -7.26
C LYS A 38 -0.32 -1.45 -6.43
N GLY A 39 -0.95 -2.59 -6.71
CA GLY A 39 -0.52 -3.90 -6.20
C GLY A 39 0.47 -4.55 -7.16
#